data_AF-A0A7K8CJ62-F1
#
_entry.id   AF-A0A7K8CJ62-F1
#
_cell.length_a   1.000
_cell.length_b   1.000
_cell.length_c   1.000
_cell.angle_alpha   90.00
_cell.angle_beta   90.00
_cell.angle_gamma   90.00
#
_symmetry.space_group_name_H-M   'P 1'
#
loop_
_entity.id
_entity.type
_entity.pdbx_description
1 polymer ?
#
loop_
_entity_poly.entity_id
_entity_poly.type
_entity_poly.pdbx_seq_one_letter_code
_entity_poly.pdbx_strand_id
1 'polypeptide(L)'
;SDGLKATVMVKNPCKFPIEFYSLDFDEQYLEEEKILRMALGSKYPKTFLMPPRAMGETLPPELLEDYEAQKKLKAQQAELKARVEAEAKARAMSKETPACRKTVAFYPEPLVKLIGDPVSRAVMRHMGVEPPSERRRAQQQKGIVIIVHGAPRAGKSTIAAALCYYYDADYLSIDAVVKEAIAND
;
A
#
# COMPACT_ATOMS: atom_id res chain seq x y z
N SER A 1 -1.82 17.42 40.13
CA SER A 1 -1.49 18.84 40.21
C SER A 1 -2.59 19.60 39.50
N ASP A 2 -3.38 20.37 40.23
CA ASP A 2 -4.48 21.13 39.65
C ASP A 2 -3.90 22.20 38.72
N GLY A 3 -4.16 22.06 37.41
CA GLY A 3 -3.62 22.95 36.39
C GLY A 3 -4.20 24.36 36.52
N LEU A 4 -3.33 25.37 36.36
CA LEU A 4 -3.75 26.78 36.27
C LEU A 4 -4.50 26.99 34.95
N LYS A 5 -5.79 27.37 35.03
CA LYS A 5 -6.60 27.74 33.87
C LYS A 5 -6.53 29.26 33.68
N ALA A 6 -6.24 29.70 32.46
CA ALA A 6 -6.25 31.11 32.07
C ALA A 6 -7.11 31.30 30.82
N THR A 7 -7.86 32.40 30.76
CA THR A 7 -8.71 32.74 29.62
C THR A 7 -8.00 33.75 28.72
N VAL A 8 -7.93 33.48 27.43
CA VAL A 8 -7.29 34.36 26.43
C VAL A 8 -8.33 34.81 25.42
N MET A 9 -8.43 36.12 25.18
CA MET A 9 -9.28 36.69 24.15
C MET A 9 -8.44 36.95 22.91
N VAL A 10 -8.81 36.32 21.79
CA VAL A 10 -8.11 36.49 20.51
C VAL A 10 -9.02 37.20 19.52
N LYS A 11 -8.51 38.26 18.87
CA LYS A 11 -9.21 38.99 17.81
C LYS A 11 -8.45 38.77 16.51
N ASN A 12 -9.15 38.35 15.45
CA ASN A 12 -8.58 38.20 14.13
C ASN A 12 -8.75 39.53 13.35
N PRO A 13 -7.68 40.31 13.11
CA PRO A 13 -7.74 41.54 12.32
C PRO A 13 -7.69 41.28 10.80
N CYS A 14 -7.50 40.04 10.35
CA CYS A 14 -7.32 39.67 8.96
C CYS A 14 -8.65 39.46 8.23
N LYS A 15 -8.62 39.62 6.89
CA LYS A 15 -9.76 39.40 5.99
C LYS A 15 -10.00 37.92 5.66
N PHE A 16 -9.19 37.02 6.22
CA PHE A 16 -9.27 35.58 6.00
C PHE A 16 -9.54 34.86 7.33
N PRO A 17 -10.24 33.72 7.30
CA PRO A 17 -10.47 32.90 8.48
C PRO A 17 -9.13 32.43 9.08
N ILE A 18 -9.03 32.44 10.42
CA ILE A 18 -7.86 31.95 11.19
C ILE A 18 -8.34 30.84 12.12
N GLU A 19 -7.55 29.77 12.22
CA GLU A 19 -7.77 28.65 13.12
C GLU A 19 -6.64 28.52 14.11
N PHE A 20 -7.03 28.19 15.34
CA PHE A 20 -6.14 27.90 16.43
C PHE A 20 -6.21 26.41 16.68
N TYR A 21 -5.08 25.73 16.52
CA TYR A 21 -4.94 24.33 16.89
C TYR A 21 -3.88 24.22 17.99
N SER A 22 -4.02 23.19 18.80
CA SER A 22 -3.06 22.87 19.85
C SER A 22 -2.69 21.40 19.74
N LEU A 23 -1.40 21.11 19.56
CA LEU A 23 -0.94 19.74 19.38
C LEU A 23 -1.25 18.83 20.59
N ASP A 24 -1.30 19.43 21.79
CA ASP A 24 -1.43 18.68 23.04
C ASP A 24 -2.86 18.67 23.60
N PHE A 25 -3.68 19.67 23.26
CA PHE A 25 -4.97 19.90 23.91
C PHE A 25 -6.17 19.84 22.97
N ASP A 26 -5.94 19.86 21.65
CA ASP A 26 -7.00 19.82 20.66
C ASP A 26 -7.40 18.37 20.37
N GLU A 27 -8.62 18.01 20.77
CA GLU A 27 -9.17 16.67 20.56
C GLU A 27 -9.25 16.32 19.07
N GLN A 28 -9.58 17.29 18.21
CA GLN A 28 -9.66 17.06 16.77
C GLN A 28 -8.28 16.71 16.20
N TYR A 29 -7.23 17.45 16.59
CA TYR A 29 -5.87 17.17 16.16
C TYR A 29 -5.39 15.78 16.62
N LEU A 30 -5.67 15.41 17.88
CA LEU A 30 -5.26 14.12 18.43
C LEU A 30 -5.91 12.93 17.69
N GLU A 31 -7.17 13.06 17.31
CA GLU A 31 -7.87 12.06 16.50
C GLU A 31 -7.29 11.96 15.10
N GLU A 32 -7.06 13.09 14.44
CA GLU A 32 -6.45 13.14 13.11
C GLU A 32 -5.04 12.54 13.10
N GLU A 33 -4.21 12.85 14.10
CA GLU A 33 -2.86 12.31 14.21
C GLU A 33 -2.89 10.79 14.41
N LYS A 34 -3.85 10.27 15.20
CA LYS A 34 -4.03 8.82 15.38
C LYS A 34 -4.38 8.13 14.06
N ILE A 35 -5.23 8.75 13.24
CA ILE A 35 -5.60 8.24 11.92
C ILE A 35 -4.37 8.24 10.99
N LEU A 36 -3.64 9.35 10.92
CA LEU A 36 -2.43 9.47 10.09
C LEU A 36 -1.35 8.46 10.49
N ARG A 37 -1.14 8.26 11.80
CA ARG A 37 -0.19 7.28 12.33
C ARG A 37 -0.57 5.85 11.97
N MET A 38 -1.87 5.55 11.96
CA MET A 38 -2.38 4.26 11.54
C MET A 38 -2.26 4.04 10.03
N ALA A 39 -2.52 5.07 9.22
CA ALA A 39 -2.45 5.03 7.76
C ALA A 39 -1.01 4.86 7.25
N LEU A 40 -0.09 5.71 7.71
CA LEU A 40 1.32 5.72 7.28
C LEU A 40 2.15 4.60 7.93
N GLY A 41 1.65 3.98 9.01
CA GLY A 41 2.24 2.81 9.66
C GLY A 41 3.49 3.09 10.49
N SER A 42 4.22 2.01 10.82
CA SER A 42 5.35 2.04 11.78
C SER A 42 6.54 2.88 11.35
N LYS A 43 6.67 3.17 10.06
CA LYS A 43 7.65 4.13 9.53
C LYS A 43 6.91 5.41 9.17
N TYR A 44 6.29 6.07 10.16
CA TYR A 44 5.69 7.39 9.98
C TYR A 44 6.78 8.33 9.45
N PRO A 45 6.76 8.66 8.15
CA PRO A 45 7.81 9.50 7.60
C PRO A 45 7.66 10.88 8.22
N LYS A 46 8.78 11.50 8.62
CA LYS A 46 8.79 12.84 9.21
C LYS A 46 8.16 13.89 8.29
N THR A 47 8.16 13.62 6.98
CA THR A 47 7.59 14.49 5.96
C THR A 47 6.78 13.64 4.99
N PHE A 48 5.53 14.02 4.77
CA PHE A 48 4.68 13.53 3.70
C PHE A 48 3.84 14.69 3.17
N LEU A 49 3.34 14.56 1.95
CA LEU A 49 2.56 15.59 1.28
C LEU A 49 1.08 15.24 1.36
N MET A 50 0.27 16.23 1.68
CA MET A 50 -1.19 16.14 1.64
C MET A 50 -1.75 17.22 0.73
N PRO A 51 -2.94 17.00 0.15
CA PRO A 51 -3.71 18.07 -0.47
C PRO A 51 -3.85 19.27 0.47
N PRO A 52 -3.77 20.51 -0.04
CA PRO A 52 -4.13 21.70 0.72
C PRO A 52 -5.54 21.57 1.28
N ARG A 53 -5.71 21.87 2.57
CA ARG A 53 -7.01 21.91 3.27
C ARG A 53 -7.42 23.35 3.50
N ALA A 54 -8.71 23.65 3.36
CA ALA A 54 -9.26 24.90 3.85
C ALA A 54 -9.41 24.87 5.38
N MET A 55 -9.66 26.04 5.96
CA MET A 55 -9.91 26.19 7.39
C MET A 55 -11.10 25.31 7.80
N GLY A 56 -10.87 24.38 8.73
CA GLY A 56 -11.92 23.59 9.39
C GLY A 56 -12.26 22.33 8.61
N GLU A 57 -11.59 22.09 7.49
CA GLU A 57 -11.73 20.86 6.74
C GLU A 57 -11.03 19.70 7.46
N THR A 58 -11.77 18.61 7.61
CA THR A 58 -11.28 17.36 8.17
C THR A 58 -10.24 16.72 7.26
N LEU A 59 -9.60 15.64 7.72
CA LEU A 59 -8.75 14.81 6.87
C LEU A 59 -9.48 14.37 5.59
N PRO A 60 -8.74 14.19 4.48
CA PRO A 60 -9.27 13.59 3.26
C PRO A 60 -10.05 12.30 3.54
N PRO A 61 -11.19 12.09 2.86
CA PRO A 61 -12.05 10.93 3.12
C PRO A 61 -11.35 9.60 2.84
N GLU A 62 -10.35 9.56 1.96
CA GLU A 62 -9.54 8.36 1.72
C GLU A 62 -8.87 7.83 3.00
N LEU A 63 -8.45 8.74 3.89
CA LEU A 63 -7.86 8.37 5.18
C LEU A 63 -8.91 7.90 6.18
N LEU A 64 -10.08 8.54 6.18
CA LEU A 64 -11.20 8.17 7.05
C LEU A 64 -11.74 6.78 6.68
N GLU A 65 -11.97 6.54 5.39
CA GLU A 65 -12.43 5.25 4.86
C GLU A 65 -11.45 4.12 5.18
N ASP A 66 -10.15 4.35 4.99
CA ASP A 66 -9.13 3.36 5.31
C ASP A 66 -9.06 3.07 6.81
N TYR A 67 -9.18 4.10 7.64
CA TYR A 67 -9.20 3.93 9.10
C TYR A 67 -10.39 3.07 9.55
N GLU A 68 -11.59 3.34 9.01
CA GLU A 68 -12.77 2.53 9.28
C GLU A 68 -12.61 1.09 8.78
N ALA A 69 -12.08 0.91 7.56
CA ALA A 69 -11.85 -0.41 6.99
C ALA A 69 -10.86 -1.23 7.84
N GLN A 70 -9.77 -0.60 8.28
CA GLN A 70 -8.81 -1.23 9.20
C GLN A 70 -9.44 -1.60 10.54
N LYS A 71 -10.30 -0.73 11.09
CA LYS A 71 -11.05 -1.01 12.33
C LYS A 71 -11.97 -2.22 12.17
N LYS A 72 -12.71 -2.29 11.05
CA LYS A 72 -13.59 -3.42 10.70
C LYS A 72 -12.80 -4.72 10.54
N LEU A 73 -11.69 -4.68 9.81
CA LEU A 73 -10.82 -5.84 9.60
C LEU A 73 -10.22 -6.36 10.93
N LYS A 74 -9.75 -5.45 11.79
CA LYS A 74 -9.23 -5.83 13.12
C LYS A 74 -10.30 -6.46 14.00
N ALA A 75 -11.53 -5.94 13.97
CA ALA A 75 -12.66 -6.51 14.70
C ALA A 75 -12.97 -7.94 14.22
N GLN A 76 -13.06 -8.14 12.90
CA GLN A 76 -13.27 -9.46 12.29
C GLN A 76 -12.13 -10.44 12.63
N GLN A 77 -10.88 -9.99 12.57
CA GLN A 77 -9.73 -10.82 12.95
C GLN A 77 -9.75 -11.20 14.43
N ALA A 78 -10.13 -10.27 15.32
CA ALA A 78 -10.25 -10.57 16.74
C ALA A 78 -11.37 -11.59 17.00
N GLU A 79 -12.50 -11.47 16.31
CA GLU A 79 -13.59 -12.44 16.39
C GLU A 79 -13.17 -13.82 15.89
N LEU A 80 -12.51 -13.89 14.72
CA LEU A 80 -11.98 -15.15 14.18
C LEU A 80 -10.94 -15.77 15.11
N LYS A 81 -10.02 -14.97 15.66
CA LYS A 81 -9.03 -15.45 16.64
C LYS A 81 -9.71 -15.97 17.89
N ALA A 82 -10.71 -15.28 18.42
CA ALA A 82 -11.46 -15.73 19.58
C ALA A 82 -12.22 -17.04 19.31
N ARG A 83 -12.82 -17.20 18.12
CA ARG A 83 -13.47 -18.45 17.70
C ARG A 83 -12.47 -19.60 17.56
N VAL A 84 -11.32 -19.36 16.93
CA VAL A 84 -10.24 -20.37 16.81
C VAL A 84 -9.65 -20.73 18.17
N GLU A 85 -9.46 -19.78 19.07
CA GLU A 85 -8.98 -20.05 20.43
C GLU A 85 -10.01 -20.82 21.27
N ALA A 86 -11.31 -20.55 21.10
CA ALA A 86 -12.38 -21.32 21.73
C ALA A 86 -12.43 -22.77 21.19
N GLU A 87 -12.27 -22.94 19.88
CA GLU A 87 -12.24 -24.25 19.23
C GLU A 87 -10.94 -25.03 19.54
N ALA A 88 -9.80 -24.36 19.66
CA ALA A 88 -8.53 -24.95 20.09
C ALA A 88 -8.56 -25.38 21.56
N LYS A 89 -9.23 -24.63 22.44
CA LYS A 89 -9.50 -25.04 23.82
C LYS A 89 -10.43 -26.26 23.89
N ALA A 90 -11.34 -26.43 22.93
CA ALA A 90 -12.21 -27.61 22.83
C ALA A 90 -11.48 -28.84 22.23
N ARG A 91 -10.46 -28.63 21.39
CA ARG A 91 -9.75 -29.69 20.63
C ARG A 91 -8.49 -30.24 21.32
N ALA A 92 -8.26 -29.95 22.60
CA ALA A 92 -7.14 -30.47 23.39
C ALA A 92 -7.21 -32.00 23.72
N MET A 93 -7.92 -32.79 22.91
CA MET A 93 -8.06 -34.26 23.04
C MET A 93 -7.98 -34.97 21.67
N SER A 94 -6.97 -34.67 20.85
CA SER A 94 -6.46 -35.62 19.82
C SER A 94 -5.23 -35.07 19.11
N LYS A 95 -4.16 -35.87 19.12
CA LYS A 95 -2.93 -35.65 18.37
C LYS A 95 -3.15 -36.06 16.91
N GLU A 96 -2.64 -35.26 15.97
CA GLU A 96 -1.57 -35.61 15.01
C GLU A 96 -1.51 -34.62 13.83
N THR A 97 -0.28 -34.30 13.44
CA THR A 97 0.18 -33.40 12.38
C THR A 97 0.15 -34.04 10.99
N PRO A 98 0.05 -33.24 9.91
CA PRO A 98 0.98 -33.45 8.80
C PRO A 98 1.61 -32.18 8.21
N ALA A 99 2.66 -32.44 7.42
CA ALA A 99 3.73 -31.57 6.98
C ALA A 99 3.33 -30.30 6.22
N CYS A 100 4.01 -29.22 6.58
CA CYS A 100 3.95 -27.88 5.99
C CYS A 100 4.58 -27.87 4.59
N ARG A 101 3.75 -27.70 3.56
CA ARG A 101 4.20 -27.20 2.26
C ARG A 101 4.42 -25.69 2.43
N LYS A 102 5.68 -25.27 2.49
CA LYS A 102 6.07 -23.86 2.63
C LYS A 102 5.40 -23.04 1.53
N THR A 103 4.36 -22.29 1.89
CA THR A 103 3.91 -21.14 1.11
C THR A 103 4.97 -20.06 1.33
N VAL A 104 5.83 -19.85 0.33
CA VAL A 104 6.64 -18.64 0.31
C VAL A 104 5.65 -17.48 0.20
N ALA A 105 5.45 -16.75 1.30
CA ALA A 105 4.68 -15.52 1.30
C ALA A 105 5.44 -14.52 0.42
N PHE A 106 5.08 -14.50 -0.86
CA PHE A 106 5.62 -13.54 -1.80
C PHE A 106 4.91 -12.21 -1.55
N TYR A 107 5.53 -11.36 -0.74
CA TYR A 107 5.20 -9.94 -0.67
C TYR A 107 6.04 -9.23 -1.75
N PRO A 108 5.46 -8.75 -2.86
CA PRO A 108 6.12 -7.72 -3.63
C PRO A 108 5.98 -6.40 -2.84
N GLU A 109 6.98 -6.08 -2.02
CA GLU A 109 7.28 -4.71 -1.60
C GLU A 109 7.71 -3.89 -2.85
N PRO A 110 7.73 -2.55 -2.88
CA PRO A 110 7.01 -1.50 -2.12
C PRO A 110 6.16 -0.59 -3.06
N LEU A 111 6.18 -0.81 -4.37
CA LEU A 111 5.57 0.08 -5.38
C LEU A 111 4.03 -0.03 -5.41
N VAL A 112 3.50 -1.24 -5.17
CA VAL A 112 2.05 -1.48 -5.02
C VAL A 112 1.51 -0.82 -3.75
N LYS A 113 2.34 -0.73 -2.71
CA LYS A 113 1.99 -0.06 -1.45
C LYS A 113 1.95 1.46 -1.62
N LEU A 114 2.79 2.02 -2.49
CA LEU A 114 2.85 3.47 -2.74
C LEU A 114 1.63 3.99 -3.53
N ILE A 115 1.09 3.21 -4.47
CA ILE A 115 -0.13 3.56 -5.24
C ILE A 115 -1.40 3.24 -4.44
N GLY A 116 -1.33 2.30 -3.49
CA GLY A 116 -2.43 1.90 -2.62
C GLY A 116 -2.56 2.69 -1.32
N ASP A 117 -1.56 3.51 -0.95
CA ASP A 117 -1.60 4.30 0.29
C ASP A 117 -2.74 5.35 0.24
N PRO A 118 -3.53 5.53 1.31
CA PRO A 118 -4.59 6.53 1.35
C PRO A 118 -4.10 7.95 1.08
N VAL A 119 -2.90 8.31 1.53
CA VAL A 119 -2.33 9.65 1.31
C VAL A 119 -2.02 9.86 -0.17
N SER A 120 -1.40 8.88 -0.81
CA SER A 120 -1.14 8.93 -2.25
C SER A 120 -2.43 9.03 -3.06
N ARG A 121 -3.49 8.33 -2.64
CA ARG A 121 -4.82 8.42 -3.28
C ARG A 121 -5.43 9.81 -3.13
N ALA A 122 -5.37 10.40 -1.94
CA ALA A 122 -5.83 11.76 -1.71
C ALA A 122 -5.09 12.78 -2.59
N VAL A 123 -3.76 12.64 -2.74
CA VAL A 123 -2.95 13.49 -3.63
C VAL A 123 -3.34 13.30 -5.10
N MET A 124 -3.49 12.06 -5.58
CA MET A 124 -3.91 11.79 -6.96
C MET A 124 -5.28 12.40 -7.27
N ARG A 125 -6.25 12.26 -6.36
CA ARG A 125 -7.57 12.88 -6.49
C ARG A 125 -7.46 14.40 -6.61
N HIS A 126 -6.66 15.03 -5.76
CA HIS A 126 -6.45 16.47 -5.79
C HIS A 126 -5.79 16.94 -7.10
N MET A 127 -4.87 16.14 -7.66
CA MET A 127 -4.22 16.40 -8.94
C MET A 127 -5.08 16.05 -10.17
N GLY A 128 -6.29 15.48 -9.99
CA GLY A 128 -7.13 15.01 -11.09
C GLY A 128 -6.52 13.80 -11.83
N VAL A 129 -5.63 13.05 -11.19
CA VAL A 129 -5.00 11.85 -11.74
C VAL A 129 -5.87 10.66 -11.38
N GLU A 130 -6.48 10.03 -12.39
CA GLU A 130 -7.25 8.82 -12.19
C GLU A 130 -6.35 7.66 -11.71
N PRO A 131 -6.73 6.92 -10.66
CA PRO A 131 -6.02 5.71 -10.30
C PRO A 131 -6.03 4.72 -11.48
N PRO A 132 -4.93 3.97 -11.72
CA PRO A 132 -4.94 2.97 -12.77
C PRO A 132 -6.06 1.95 -12.54
N SER A 133 -6.79 1.60 -13.61
CA SER A 133 -7.91 0.65 -13.56
C SER A 133 -7.49 -0.67 -12.93
N GLU A 134 -8.39 -1.36 -12.22
CA GLU A 134 -8.09 -2.67 -11.60
C GLU A 134 -7.51 -3.67 -12.61
N ARG A 135 -7.97 -3.61 -13.87
CA ARG A 135 -7.41 -4.39 -14.99
C ARG A 135 -5.95 -4.03 -15.28
N ARG A 136 -5.61 -2.74 -15.35
CA ARG A 136 -4.22 -2.28 -15.49
C ARG A 136 -3.37 -2.65 -14.27
N ARG A 137 -3.93 -2.57 -13.06
CA ARG A 137 -3.24 -3.00 -11.83
C ARG A 137 -2.95 -4.50 -11.85
N ALA A 138 -3.90 -5.32 -12.28
CA ALA A 138 -3.72 -6.77 -12.41
C ALA A 138 -2.72 -7.14 -13.51
N GLN A 139 -2.71 -6.45 -14.65
CA GLN A 139 -1.72 -6.66 -15.72
C GLN A 139 -0.32 -6.16 -15.35
N GLN A 140 -0.20 -5.08 -14.59
CA GLN A 140 1.07 -4.59 -14.06
C GLN A 140 1.58 -5.44 -12.89
N GLN A 141 0.71 -6.24 -12.26
CA GLN A 141 1.11 -7.17 -11.24
C GLN A 141 1.48 -8.53 -11.84
N LYS A 142 2.79 -8.78 -11.82
CA LYS A 142 3.46 -10.09 -11.80
C LYS A 142 3.65 -10.75 -13.17
N GLY A 143 4.63 -10.23 -13.91
CA GLY A 143 5.41 -11.03 -14.85
C GLY A 143 6.84 -11.18 -14.32
N ILE A 144 7.49 -12.29 -14.63
CA ILE A 144 8.95 -12.44 -14.47
C ILE A 144 9.60 -12.15 -15.83
N VAL A 145 10.64 -11.33 -15.85
CA VAL A 145 11.45 -11.09 -17.05
C VAL A 145 12.80 -11.77 -16.84
N ILE A 146 13.14 -12.70 -17.74
CA ILE A 146 14.40 -13.46 -17.67
C ILE A 146 15.29 -13.02 -18.84
N ILE A 147 16.47 -12.48 -18.53
CA ILE A 147 17.46 -12.06 -19.53
C ILE A 147 18.55 -13.13 -19.62
N VAL A 148 18.63 -13.81 -20.77
CA VAL A 148 19.67 -14.83 -21.03
C VAL A 148 20.79 -14.20 -21.86
N HIS A 149 21.97 -14.03 -21.25
CA HIS A 149 23.15 -13.46 -21.91
C HIS A 149 24.32 -14.47 -21.93
N GLY A 150 25.31 -14.25 -22.80
CA GLY A 150 26.48 -15.14 -22.93
C GLY A 150 27.22 -15.00 -24.26
N ALA A 151 28.30 -15.76 -24.45
CA ALA A 151 29.11 -15.77 -25.68
C ALA A 151 28.32 -16.28 -26.90
N PRO A 152 28.65 -15.86 -28.14
CA PRO A 152 27.99 -16.37 -29.35
C PRO A 152 28.11 -17.91 -29.43
N ARG A 153 27.04 -18.59 -29.87
CA ARG A 153 26.91 -20.06 -29.94
C ARG A 153 26.91 -20.81 -28.59
N ALA A 154 26.84 -20.14 -27.45
CA ALA A 154 26.75 -20.75 -26.12
C ALA A 154 25.40 -21.45 -25.80
N GLY A 155 24.52 -21.67 -26.78
CA GLY A 155 23.22 -22.32 -26.56
C GLY A 155 22.16 -21.45 -25.85
N LYS A 156 22.33 -20.12 -25.82
CA LYS A 156 21.40 -19.16 -25.18
C LYS A 156 19.95 -19.35 -25.63
N SER A 157 19.75 -19.54 -26.93
CA SER A 157 18.42 -19.74 -27.53
C SER A 157 17.77 -21.05 -27.06
N THR A 158 18.56 -22.12 -26.88
CA THR A 158 18.07 -23.40 -26.36
C THR A 158 17.61 -23.29 -24.92
N ILE A 159 18.39 -22.60 -24.08
CA ILE A 159 18.06 -22.38 -22.67
C ILE A 159 16.84 -21.46 -22.54
N ALA A 160 16.79 -20.38 -23.32
CA ALA A 160 15.67 -19.47 -23.34
C ALA A 160 14.37 -20.18 -23.78
N ALA A 161 14.42 -21.02 -24.83
CA ALA A 161 13.27 -21.81 -25.25
C ALA A 161 12.78 -22.78 -24.16
N ALA A 162 13.69 -23.42 -23.43
CA ALA A 162 13.33 -24.28 -22.30
C ALA A 162 12.68 -23.50 -21.15
N LEU A 163 13.18 -22.30 -20.85
CA LEU A 163 12.60 -21.42 -19.84
C LEU A 163 11.22 -20.90 -20.24
N CYS A 164 11.03 -20.56 -21.52
CA CYS A 164 9.74 -20.16 -22.07
C CYS A 164 8.70 -21.28 -21.93
N TYR A 165 9.09 -22.53 -22.22
CA TYR A 165 8.21 -23.68 -22.02
C TYR A 165 7.90 -23.92 -20.54
N TYR A 166 8.89 -23.77 -19.64
CA TYR A 166 8.70 -24.05 -18.22
C TYR A 166 7.83 -23.01 -17.52
N TYR A 167 8.00 -21.73 -17.85
CA TYR A 167 7.29 -20.61 -17.22
C TYR A 167 6.06 -20.14 -17.99
N ASP A 168 5.71 -20.79 -19.11
CA ASP A 168 4.66 -20.35 -20.03
C ASP A 168 4.84 -18.88 -20.41
N ALA A 169 6.04 -18.56 -20.90
CA ALA A 169 6.49 -17.19 -21.15
C ALA A 169 6.83 -16.95 -22.62
N ASP A 170 6.61 -15.72 -23.08
CA ASP A 170 6.97 -15.29 -24.43
C ASP A 170 8.49 -15.21 -24.63
N TYR A 171 8.95 -15.67 -25.80
CA TYR A 171 10.36 -15.62 -26.19
C TYR A 171 10.64 -14.43 -27.12
N LEU A 172 11.48 -13.49 -26.68
CA LEU A 172 11.92 -12.34 -27.48
C LEU A 172 13.43 -12.39 -27.73
N SER A 173 13.83 -12.32 -29.00
CA SER A 173 15.24 -12.22 -29.40
C SER A 173 15.52 -10.87 -30.06
N ILE A 174 16.49 -10.13 -29.53
CA ILE A 174 16.91 -8.84 -30.08
C ILE A 174 17.39 -9.01 -31.54
N ASP A 175 18.15 -10.07 -31.81
CA ASP A 175 18.65 -10.36 -33.16
C ASP A 175 17.51 -10.56 -34.17
N ALA A 176 16.37 -11.10 -33.75
CA ALA A 176 15.19 -11.29 -34.61
C ALA A 176 14.51 -9.95 -34.91
N VAL A 177 14.28 -9.14 -33.87
CA VAL A 177 13.67 -7.80 -33.98
C VAL A 177 14.51 -6.89 -34.88
N VAL A 178 15.83 -6.90 -34.73
CA VAL A 178 16.74 -6.10 -35.55
C VAL A 178 16.74 -6.55 -37.01
N LYS A 179 16.71 -7.85 -37.28
CA LYS A 179 16.63 -8.38 -38.65
C LYS A 179 15.30 -8.02 -39.32
N GLU A 180 14.20 -8.09 -38.58
CA GLU A 180 12.88 -7.69 -39.08
C GLU A 180 12.84 -6.20 -39.41
N ALA A 181 13.42 -5.34 -38.56
CA ALA A 181 13.51 -3.91 -38.83
C ALA A 181 14.30 -3.59 -40.11
N ILE A 182 15.46 -4.24 -40.31
CA ILE A 182 16.30 -4.04 -41.51
C ILE A 182 15.63 -4.55 -42.78
N ALA A 183 14.80 -5.61 -42.68
CA ALA A 183 14.10 -6.17 -43.83
C ALA A 183 12.86 -5.36 -44.26
N ASN A 184 12.36 -4.49 -43.37
CA ASN A 184 11.21 -3.63 -43.61
C ASN A 184 11.60 -2.19 -44.03
N ASP A 185 12.90 -1.90 -44.12
CA ASP A 185 13.47 -0.69 -44.75
C ASP A 185 13.75 -0.93 -46.24
#